data_AF-A0A1M4SMC5-F1
#
_entry.id   AF-A0A1M4SMC5-F1
#
_cell.length_a   1.000
_cell.length_b   1.000
_cell.length_c   1.000
_cell.angle_alpha   90.00
_cell.angle_beta   90.00
_cell.angle_gamma   90.00
#
_symmetry.space_group_name_H-M   'P 1'
#
loop_
_entity.id
_entity.type
_entity.pdbx_description
1 polymer ?
#
loop_
_entity_poly.entity_id
_entity_poly.type
_entity_poly.pdbx_seq_one_letter_code
_entity_poly.pdbx_strand_id
1 'polypeptide(L)'
;MFSNLLIIIGGILIFLGSIGMINQKDLYTRIQFGGISDTVGTFTVLIGLALKNQEIIFRFIIIGLLVLLIGPVLSHAIAHSAAHNKIKVRDND
;
A
#
# COMPACT_ATOMS: atom_id res chain seq x y z
N MET A 1 16.79 14.16 -12.53
CA MET A 1 16.45 13.05 -13.46
C MET A 1 16.13 11.76 -12.70
N PHE A 2 17.01 11.29 -11.80
CA PHE A 2 16.81 10.06 -11.02
C PHE A 2 15.52 10.06 -10.17
N SER A 3 15.23 11.15 -9.46
CA SER A 3 13.99 11.32 -8.67
C SER A 3 12.71 11.10 -9.49
N ASN A 4 12.63 11.64 -10.72
CA ASN A 4 11.45 11.45 -11.57
C ASN A 4 11.24 9.99 -11.97
N LEU A 5 12.32 9.24 -12.22
CA LEU A 5 12.26 7.80 -12.48
C LEU A 5 11.69 7.05 -11.27
N LEU A 6 12.13 7.36 -10.05
CA LEU A 6 11.58 6.74 -8.83
C LEU A 6 10.09 7.03 -8.67
N ILE A 7 9.65 8.27 -8.93
CA ILE A 7 8.24 8.64 -8.83
C ILE A 7 7.39 7.87 -9.84
N ILE A 8 7.86 7.75 -11.09
CA ILE A 8 7.16 7.00 -12.15
C ILE A 8 7.10 5.51 -11.80
N ILE A 9 8.22 4.92 -11.37
CA ILE A 9 8.27 3.51 -10.95
C ILE A 9 7.34 3.27 -9.76
N GLY A 10 7.38 4.12 -8.75
CA GLY A 10 6.47 4.03 -7.60
C GLY A 10 5.00 4.10 -8.03
N GLY A 11 4.65 4.98 -8.96
CA GLY A 11 3.30 5.05 -9.53
C GLY A 11 2.89 3.78 -10.27
N ILE A 12 3.79 3.20 -11.08
CA ILE A 12 3.55 1.92 -11.77
C ILE A 12 3.35 0.78 -10.76
N LEU A 13 4.14 0.74 -9.69
CA LEU A 13 4.00 -0.26 -8.63
C LEU A 13 2.64 -0.17 -7.92
N ILE A 14 2.18 1.05 -7.59
CA ILE A 14 0.85 1.28 -7.01
C ILE A 14 -0.23 0.80 -7.98
N PHE A 15 -0.08 1.12 -9.27
CA PHE A 15 -1.05 0.74 -10.29
C PHE A 15 -1.13 -0.79 -10.46
N LEU A 16 0.01 -1.47 -10.58
CA LEU A 16 0.08 -2.93 -10.70
C LEU A 16 -0.44 -3.63 -9.44
N GLY A 17 -0.10 -3.11 -8.25
CA GLY A 17 -0.61 -3.64 -6.98
C GLY A 17 -2.11 -3.47 -6.84
N SER A 18 -2.67 -2.34 -7.30
CA SER A 18 -4.12 -2.09 -7.33
C SER A 18 -4.84 -3.02 -8.30
N ILE A 19 -4.28 -3.29 -9.48
CA ILE A 19 -4.81 -4.29 -10.42
C ILE A 19 -4.77 -5.69 -9.79
N GLY A 20 -3.65 -6.03 -9.13
CA GLY A 20 -3.50 -7.28 -8.40
C GLY A 20 -4.60 -7.44 -7.35
N MET A 21 -4.89 -6.39 -6.57
CA MET A 21 -5.96 -6.39 -5.58
C MET A 21 -7.35 -6.65 -6.21
N ILE A 22 -7.68 -6.06 -7.35
CA ILE A 22 -9.00 -6.24 -7.99
C ILE A 22 -9.16 -7.67 -8.53
N ASN A 23 -8.08 -8.25 -9.07
CA ASN A 23 -8.10 -9.59 -9.66
C ASN A 23 -8.25 -10.72 -8.63
N GLN A 24 -7.84 -10.48 -7.37
CA GLN A 24 -7.87 -11.52 -6.35
C GLN A 24 -9.29 -11.83 -5.91
N LYS A 25 -9.59 -13.13 -5.73
CA LYS A 25 -10.93 -13.62 -5.39
C LYS A 25 -11.16 -13.73 -3.88
N ASP A 26 -10.10 -13.81 -3.09
CA ASP A 26 -10.12 -13.94 -1.63
C ASP A 26 -9.85 -12.60 -0.95
N LEU A 27 -10.62 -12.28 0.09
CA LEU A 27 -10.55 -11.00 0.80
C LEU A 27 -9.21 -10.81 1.50
N TYR A 28 -8.68 -11.84 2.17
CA TYR A 28 -7.42 -11.76 2.90
C TYR A 28 -6.26 -11.52 1.94
N THR A 29 -6.29 -12.24 0.83
CA THR A 29 -5.35 -12.04 -0.27
C THR A 29 -5.44 -10.61 -0.82
N ARG A 30 -6.63 -10.06 -1.04
CA ARG A 30 -6.80 -8.64 -1.45
C ARG A 30 -6.14 -7.66 -0.48
N ILE A 31 -6.34 -7.84 0.83
CA ILE A 31 -5.76 -6.96 1.86
C ILE A 31 -4.23 -7.00 1.78
N GLN A 32 -3.65 -8.20 1.60
CA GLN A 32 -2.20 -8.35 1.47
C GLN A 32 -1.65 -7.65 0.21
N PHE A 33 -2.30 -7.82 -0.94
CA PHE A 33 -1.90 -7.14 -2.18
C PHE A 33 -2.02 -5.61 -2.06
N GLY A 34 -3.09 -5.11 -1.44
CA GLY A 34 -3.25 -3.69 -1.15
C GLY A 34 -2.16 -3.16 -0.21
N GLY A 35 -1.86 -3.88 0.86
CA GLY A 35 -0.80 -3.49 1.80
C GLY A 35 0.59 -3.45 1.17
N ILE A 36 0.94 -4.44 0.35
CA ILE A 36 2.23 -4.44 -0.38
C ILE A 36 2.28 -3.27 -1.37
N SER A 37 1.20 -3.02 -2.11
CA SER A 37 1.07 -1.92 -3.07
C SER A 37 1.27 -0.56 -2.39
N ASP A 38 0.55 -0.32 -1.29
CA ASP A 38 0.60 0.95 -0.58
C ASP A 38 1.96 1.16 0.08
N THR A 39 2.53 0.14 0.71
CA THR A 39 3.82 0.28 1.41
C THR A 39 4.96 0.44 0.40
N VAL A 40 5.11 -0.47 -0.56
CA VAL A 40 6.25 -0.41 -1.48
C VAL A 40 6.10 0.76 -2.45
N GLY A 41 4.90 0.97 -2.99
CA GLY A 41 4.61 2.04 -3.93
C GLY A 41 4.74 3.43 -3.33
N THR A 42 4.05 3.69 -2.22
CA THR A 42 4.06 5.01 -1.57
C THR A 42 5.44 5.38 -1.06
N PHE A 43 6.16 4.45 -0.43
CA PHE A 43 7.52 4.75 0.05
C PHE A 43 8.49 5.01 -1.11
N THR A 44 8.36 4.31 -2.23
CA THR A 44 9.18 4.57 -3.43
C THR A 44 8.92 5.99 -3.98
N VAL A 45 7.65 6.41 -4.05
CA VAL A 45 7.27 7.78 -4.46
C VAL A 45 7.78 8.81 -3.47
N LEU A 46 7.62 8.58 -2.16
CA LEU A 46 8.07 9.49 -1.11
C LEU A 46 9.59 9.68 -1.13
N ILE A 47 10.37 8.63 -1.36
CA ILE A 47 11.83 8.73 -1.53
C ILE A 47 12.15 9.58 -2.76
N GLY A 48 11.46 9.36 -3.88
CA GLY A 48 11.59 10.18 -5.09
C GLY A 48 11.30 11.67 -4.83
N LEU A 49 10.25 11.98 -4.04
CA LEU A 49 9.88 13.34 -3.68
C LEU A 49 10.85 13.98 -2.68
N ALA A 50 11.35 13.23 -1.70
CA ALA A 50 12.34 13.67 -0.73
C ALA A 50 13.67 14.07 -1.41
N LEU A 51 14.06 13.35 -2.46
CA LEU A 51 15.22 13.70 -3.28
C LEU A 51 15.04 15.00 -4.08
N LYS A 52 13.79 15.40 -4.37
CA LYS A 52 13.47 16.60 -5.14
C LYS A 52 13.32 17.83 -4.27
N ASN A 53 12.75 17.68 -3.07
CA ASN A 53 12.48 18.77 -2.14
C ASN A 53 12.94 18.40 -0.73
N GLN A 54 14.22 18.65 -0.44
CA GLN A 54 14.83 18.32 0.85
C GLN A 54 14.29 19.18 2.00
N GLU A 55 13.86 20.41 1.74
CA GLU A 55 13.32 21.32 2.76
C GLU A 55 12.02 20.79 3.42
N ILE A 56 11.29 19.93 2.71
CA ILE A 56 9.97 19.43 3.13
C ILE A 56 10.05 17.95 3.53
N ILE A 57 11.26 17.38 3.66
CA ILE A 57 11.48 15.95 3.93
C ILE A 57 10.75 15.46 5.18
N PHE A 58 10.67 16.30 6.22
CA PHE A 58 9.94 16.00 7.45
C PHE A 58 8.46 15.69 7.21
N ARG A 59 7.80 16.42 6.29
CA ARG A 59 6.38 16.15 5.98
C ARG A 59 6.23 14.82 5.27
N PHE A 60 7.17 14.46 4.38
CA PHE A 60 7.16 13.15 3.71
C PHE A 60 7.37 11.99 4.69
N ILE A 61 8.24 12.15 5.68
CA ILE A 61 8.43 11.16 6.75
C ILE A 61 7.12 10.98 7.54
N ILE A 62 6.47 12.08 7.95
CA ILE A 62 5.19 12.02 8.67
C ILE A 62 4.13 11.28 7.85
N ILE A 63 4.02 11.58 6.55
CA ILE A 63 3.08 10.89 5.64
C ILE A 63 3.41 9.40 5.55
N GLY A 64 4.67 9.02 5.36
CA GLY A 64 5.08 7.62 5.29
C GLY A 64 4.78 6.85 6.57
N LEU A 65 4.98 7.48 7.73
CA LEU A 65 4.66 6.91 9.05
C LEU A 65 3.15 6.75 9.22
N LEU A 66 2.36 7.74 8.80
CA LEU A 66 0.90 7.66 8.83
C LEU A 66 0.39 6.49 8.00
N VAL A 67 0.88 6.35 6.76
CA VAL A 67 0.51 5.24 5.85
C VAL A 67 0.89 3.89 6.45
N LEU A 68 2.08 3.78 7.06
CA LEU A 68 2.55 2.56 7.71
C LEU A 68 1.66 2.15 8.89
N LEU A 69 1.13 3.10 9.66
CA LEU A 69 0.22 2.82 10.77
C LEU A 69 -1.21 2.53 10.29
N ILE A 70 -1.67 3.17 9.22
CA ILE A 70 -3.00 2.95 8.66
C ILE A 70 -3.13 1.52 8.11
N GLY A 71 -2.09 0.98 7.47
CA GLY A 71 -2.07 -0.39 6.92
C GLY A 71 -2.53 -1.48 7.91
N PRO A 72 -1.88 -1.67 9.08
CA PRO A 72 -2.28 -2.68 10.07
C PRO A 72 -3.64 -2.38 10.70
N VAL A 73 -4.00 -1.10 10.90
CA VAL A 73 -5.32 -0.72 11.46
C VAL A 73 -6.44 -1.10 10.50
N LEU A 74 -6.31 -0.79 9.21
CA LEU A 74 -7.25 -1.19 8.17
C LEU A 74 -7.34 -2.71 8.07
N SER A 75 -6.19 -3.39 8.01
CA SER A 75 -6.15 -4.85 7.90
C SER A 75 -6.85 -5.52 9.09
N HIS A 76 -6.60 -5.03 10.30
CA HIS A 76 -7.25 -5.55 11.51
C HIS A 76 -8.76 -5.28 11.53
N ALA A 77 -9.19 -4.06 11.19
CA ALA A 77 -10.60 -3.70 11.15
C ALA A 77 -11.38 -4.52 10.10
N ILE A 78 -10.81 -4.71 8.91
CA ILE A 78 -11.41 -5.50 7.84
C ILE A 78 -11.46 -6.97 8.24
N ALA A 79 -10.37 -7.53 8.79
CA ALA A 79 -10.34 -8.92 9.24
C ALA A 79 -11.34 -9.19 10.37
N HIS A 80 -11.47 -8.27 11.33
CA HIS A 80 -12.45 -8.36 12.41
C HIS A 80 -13.89 -8.36 11.87
N SER A 81 -14.20 -7.46 10.93
CA SER A 81 -15.51 -7.42 10.27
C SER A 81 -15.78 -8.68 9.44
N ALA A 82 -14.78 -9.19 8.73
CA ALA A 82 -14.88 -10.42 7.94
C ALA A 82 -15.16 -11.64 8.84
N ALA A 83 -14.45 -11.75 9.96
CA ALA A 83 -14.68 -12.79 10.96
C ALA A 83 -16.09 -12.71 11.56
N HIS A 84 -16.56 -11.50 11.89
CA HIS A 84 -17.92 -11.29 12.40
C HIS A 84 -19.00 -11.68 11.38
N ASN A 85 -18.77 -11.41 10.10
CA ASN A 85 -19.66 -11.80 8.99
C ASN A 85 -19.49 -13.26 8.54
N LYS A 86 -18.70 -14.07 9.27
CA LYS A 86 -18.41 -15.49 8.95
C LYS A 86 -17.85 -15.69 7.53
N ILE A 87 -17.14 -14.69 6.99
CA ILE A 87 -16.47 -14.81 5.71
C ILE A 87 -15.27 -15.73 5.90
N LYS A 88 -15.42 -17.00 5.48
CA LYS A 88 -14.34 -17.98 5.46
C LYS A 88 -13.24 -17.51 4.51
N VAL A 89 -11.98 -17.69 4.93
CA VAL A 89 -10.84 -17.67 4.02
C VAL A 89 -11.18 -18.66 2.90
N ARG A 90 -11.25 -18.18 1.66
CA ARG A 90 -11.57 -19.07 0.55
C ARG A 90 -10.36 -19.99 0.34
N ASP A 91 -10.53 -21.27 0.65
CA ASP A 91 -9.53 -22.28 0.33
C ASP A 91 -9.42 -22.38 -1.19
N ASN A 92 -8.18 -22.43 -1.69
CA ASN A 92 -7.89 -22.54 -3.12
C ASN A 92 -8.12 -24.00 -3.54
N ASP A 93 -9.37 -24.36 -3.82
CA ASP A 93 -9.73 -25.55 -4.61
C ASP A 93 -9.73 -25.23 -6.12
#